data_AF-F3ADX5-F1
#
_entry.id   AF-F3ADX5-F1
#
_cell.length_a   1.000
_cell.length_b   1.000
_cell.length_c   1.000
_cell.angle_alpha   90.00
_cell.angle_beta   90.00
_cell.angle_gamma   90.00
#
_symmetry.space_group_name_H-M   'P 1'
#
loop_
_entity.id
_entity.type
_entity.pdbx_description
1 polymer ?
#
loop_
_entity_poly.entity_id
_entity_poly.type
_entity_poly.pdbx_seq_one_letter_code
_entity_poly.pdbx_strand_id
1 'polypeptide(L)' 'MSRYSLFCVYLESLVDKECKDKDALALIKYIAEEDRMEKILENQKVIKLPVVRNGKQATVGYVPDIWKNWK' A
#
# COMPACT_ATOMS: atom_id res chain seq x y z
N MET A 1 -16.23 -0.56 17.35
CA MET A 1 -16.54 0.15 16.08
C MET A 1 -15.24 0.74 15.52
N SER A 2 -15.07 0.63 14.21
CA SER A 2 -13.84 0.13 13.56
C SER A 2 -12.62 1.07 13.57
N ARG A 3 -11.50 0.62 14.17
CA ARG A 3 -10.19 1.30 14.14
C ARG A 3 -9.48 1.27 12.78
N TYR A 4 -10.11 0.71 11.74
CA TYR A 4 -9.52 0.57 10.41
C TYR A 4 -10.03 1.60 9.38
N SER A 5 -10.78 2.62 9.80
CA SER A 5 -11.42 3.58 8.89
C SER A 5 -10.44 4.45 8.07
N LEU A 6 -9.19 4.61 8.52
CA LEU A 6 -8.19 5.43 7.81
C LEU A 6 -7.11 4.63 7.07
N PHE A 7 -7.09 3.30 7.21
CA PHE A 7 -6.12 2.42 6.52
C PHE A 7 -6.70 1.75 5.26
N CYS A 8 -7.94 2.07 4.89
CA CYS A 8 -8.57 1.68 3.63
C CYS A 8 -8.09 2.54 2.44
N VAL A 9 -6.89 3.13 2.53
CA VAL A 9 -6.20 3.59 1.32
C VAL A 9 -5.63 2.34 0.66
N TYR A 10 -6.54 1.65 -0.04
CA TYR A 10 -6.36 0.65 -1.09
C TYR A 10 -5.08 -0.17 -0.91
N LEU A 11 -5.18 -1.27 -0.15
CA LEU A 11 -4.08 -2.21 0.08
C LEU A 11 -3.44 -2.69 -1.23
N GLU A 12 -4.22 -2.72 -2.30
CA GLU A 12 -3.78 -3.01 -3.66
C GLU A 12 -2.87 -1.93 -4.29
N SER A 13 -2.97 -0.66 -3.89
CA SER A 13 -2.08 0.44 -4.33
C SER A 13 -0.75 0.45 -3.57
N LEU A 14 -0.71 -0.16 -2.38
CA LEU A 14 0.51 -0.31 -1.61
C LEU A 14 1.46 -1.33 -2.23
N VAL A 15 0.91 -2.36 -2.88
CA VAL A 15 1.71 -3.43 -3.50
C VAL A 15 2.25 -2.95 -4.85
N ASP A 16 3.58 -2.91 -4.97
CA ASP A 16 4.24 -2.64 -6.23
C ASP A 16 4.19 -3.87 -7.14
N LYS A 17 3.36 -3.81 -8.19
CA LYS A 17 3.21 -4.90 -9.18
C LYS A 17 4.46 -5.13 -10.03
N GLU A 18 5.40 -4.18 -10.03
CA GLU A 18 6.68 -4.25 -10.74
C GLU A 18 7.84 -4.60 -9.80
N CYS A 19 7.56 -5.01 -8.56
CA CYS A 19 8.57 -5.43 -7.61
C CYS A 19 9.42 -6.58 -8.17
N LYS A 20 10.73 -6.53 -7.90
CA LYS A 20 11.70 -7.56 -8.33
C LYS A 20 11.38 -8.93 -7.73
N ASP A 21 10.82 -8.95 -6.52
CA ASP A 21 10.43 -10.15 -5.79
C ASP A 21 9.06 -10.66 -6.25
N LYS A 22 9.05 -11.32 -7.42
CA LYS A 22 7.85 -11.94 -8.02
C LYS A 22 7.22 -13.01 -7.14
N ASP A 23 8.03 -13.70 -6.35
CA ASP A 23 7.60 -14.77 -5.44
C ASP A 23 6.72 -14.21 -4.32
N ALA A 24 7.18 -13.13 -3.68
CA ALA A 24 6.41 -12.41 -2.67
C ALA A 24 5.11 -11.81 -3.23
N LEU A 25 5.15 -11.28 -4.46
CA LEU A 25 3.97 -10.81 -5.19
C LEU A 25 2.93 -11.91 -5.40
N ALA A 26 3.36 -13.11 -5.79
CA ALA A 26 2.47 -14.26 -5.95
C ALA A 26 1.84 -14.66 -4.61
N LEU A 27 2.63 -14.74 -3.53
CA LEU A 27 2.12 -15.05 -2.20
C LEU A 27 1.03 -14.05 -1.75
N ILE A 28 1.27 -12.75 -1.92
CA ILE A 28 0.32 -11.68 -1.56
C ILE A 28 -0.93 -11.71 -2.44
N LYS A 29 -0.81 -12.14 -3.71
CA LYS A 29 -1.93 -12.23 -4.65
C LYS A 29 -2.89 -13.37 -4.30
N TYR A 30 -2.38 -14.51 -3.84
CA TYR A 30 -3.17 -15.71 -3.57
C TYR A 30 -3.54 -15.91 -2.09
N ILE A 31 -2.98 -15.11 -1.17
CA ILE A 31 -3.40 -15.13 0.23
C ILE A 31 -4.77 -14.45 0.42
N ALA A 32 -5.47 -14.84 1.49
CA ALA A 32 -6.72 -14.22 1.90
C ALA A 32 -6.51 -12.72 2.21
N GLU A 33 -7.54 -11.90 1.96
CA GLU A 33 -7.46 -10.44 2.14
C GLU A 33 -7.16 -10.04 3.59
N GLU A 34 -7.65 -10.83 4.56
CA GLU A 34 -7.40 -10.64 5.99
C GLU A 34 -5.91 -10.77 6.35
N ASP A 35 -5.25 -11.83 5.88
CA ASP A 35 -3.82 -12.08 6.11
C ASP A 35 -2.90 -11.26 5.19
N ARG A 36 -3.46 -10.68 4.12
CA ARG A 36 -2.68 -9.95 3.11
C ARG A 36 -1.93 -8.78 3.74
N MET A 37 -2.54 -8.09 4.70
CA MET A 37 -1.93 -6.93 5.37
C MET A 37 -0.70 -7.34 6.18
N GLU A 38 -0.79 -8.42 6.94
CA GLU A 38 0.32 -8.98 7.71
C GLU A 38 1.45 -9.43 6.79
N LYS A 39 1.13 -10.14 5.70
CA LYS A 39 2.13 -10.60 4.74
C LYS A 39 2.85 -9.47 4.03
N ILE A 40 2.15 -8.39 3.67
CA ILE A 40 2.76 -7.19 3.07
C ILE A 40 3.71 -6.52 4.07
N LEU A 41 3.34 -6.44 5.35
CA LEU A 41 4.19 -5.87 6.40
C LEU A 41 5.45 -6.71 6.65
N GLU A 42 5.36 -8.04 6.56
CA GLU A 42 6.53 -8.92 6.61
C GLU A 42 7.45 -8.71 5.39
N ASN A 43 6.84 -8.49 4.21
CA ASN A 43 7.54 -8.35 2.94
C ASN A 43 7.63 -6.88 2.47
N GLN A 44 8.15 -5.97 3.31
CA GLN A 44 8.20 -4.52 3.01
C GLN A 44 8.82 -4.13 1.66
N LYS A 45 9.63 -5.00 1.05
CA LYS A 45 10.21 -4.81 -0.30
C LYS A 45 9.17 -4.74 -1.41
N VAL A 46 8.00 -5.34 -1.20
CA VAL A 46 6.88 -5.28 -2.15
C VAL A 46 6.09 -3.98 -2.03
N ILE A 47 6.33 -3.18 -0.99
CA ILE A 47 5.63 -1.93 -0.78
C ILE A 47 6.21 -0.87 -1.70
N LYS A 48 5.34 -0.21 -2.46
CA LYS A 48 5.71 0.92 -3.30
C LYS A 48 6.08 2.12 -2.43
N LEU A 49 7.29 2.62 -2.59
CA LEU A 49 7.84 3.76 -1.86
C LEU A 49 8.12 4.90 -2.87
N PRO A 50 7.98 6.19 -2.50
CA PRO A 50 7.66 6.72 -1.18
C PRO A 50 6.16 6.70 -0.86
N VAL A 51 5.80 6.49 0.41
CA VAL A 51 4.43 6.69 0.90
C VAL A 51 4.35 8.09 1.52
N VAL A 52 3.55 8.96 0.92
CA VAL A 52 3.37 10.35 1.39
C VAL A 52 1.97 10.49 1.98
N ARG A 53 1.84 11.07 3.16
CA ARG A 53 0.57 11.27 3.88
C ARG A 53 0.39 12.74 4.28
N ASN A 54 -0.81 13.28 4.12
CA ASN A 54 -1.25 14.58 4.62
C ASN A 54 -2.61 14.45 5.31
N GLY A 55 -2.62 14.38 6.65
CA GLY A 55 -3.83 14.24 7.45
C GLY A 55 -4.64 12.99 7.10
N LYS A 56 -5.80 13.19 6.44
CA LYS A 56 -6.68 12.10 5.96
C LYS A 56 -6.32 11.59 4.56
N GLN A 57 -5.42 12.27 3.85
CA GLN A 57 -5.00 11.91 2.50
C GLN A 57 -3.68 11.13 2.54
N ALA A 58 -3.57 10.10 1.71
CA ALA A 58 -2.34 9.34 1.54
C ALA A 58 -2.18 8.95 0.08
N THR A 59 -0.94 9.02 -0.41
CA THR A 59 -0.55 8.58 -1.75
C THR A 59 0.65 7.65 -1.64
N VAL A 60 0.70 6.69 -2.55
CA VAL A 60 1.79 5.73 -2.65
C VAL A 60 2.50 5.96 -3.98
N GLY A 61 3.82 6.14 -3.93
CA GLY A 61 4.63 6.53 -5.07
C GLY A 61 4.77 8.04 -5.24
N TYR A 62 5.52 8.43 -6.25
CA TYR A 62 5.81 9.83 -6.55
C TYR A 62 4.71 10.45 -7.41
N VAL A 63 3.84 11.27 -6.80
CA VAL A 63 2.67 11.89 -7.46
C VAL A 63 2.51 13.37 -7.05
N PRO A 64 3.43 14.25 -7.51
CA PRO A 64 3.43 15.66 -7.13
C PRO A 64 2.16 16.42 -7.56
N ASP A 65 1.50 16.01 -8.65
CA ASP A 65 0.24 16.61 -9.11
C ASP A 65 -0.89 16.46 -8.09
N ILE A 66 -0.94 15.33 -7.39
CA ILE A 66 -1.93 15.11 -6.32
C ILE A 66 -1.55 15.94 -5.10
N TRP A 67 -0.25 15.98 -4.73
CA TRP A 67 0.23 16.72 -3.56
C TRP A 67 -0.03 18.22 -3.66
N LYS A 68 0.04 18.80 -4.87
CA LYS A 68 -0.30 20.22 -5.11
C LYS A 68 -1.76 20.55 -4.82
N ASN A 69 -2.66 19.57 -4.97
CA ASN A 69 -4.09 19.73 -4.73
C ASN A 69 -4.51 19.36 -3.29
N TRP A 70 -3.56 18.95 -2.45
CA TRP A 70 -3.82 18.76 -1.02
C TRP A 70 -4.04 20.12 -0.36
N LYS A 71 -5.05 20.17 0.51
CA LYS A 71 -5.40 21.37 1.30
C LYS A 71 -4.95 21.22 2.74
#